data_AF-A0AAN8JMD0-F1
#
_entry.id   AF-A0AAN8JMD0-F1
#
_cell.length_a   1.000
_cell.length_b   1.000
_cell.length_c   1.000
_cell.angle_alpha   90.00
_cell.angle_beta   90.00
_cell.angle_gamma   90.00
#
_symmetry.space_group_name_H-M   'P 1'
#
loop_
_entity.id
_entity.type
_entity.pdbx_description
1 polymer ?
#
loop_
_entity_poly.entity_id
_entity_poly.type
_entity_poly.pdbx_seq_one_letter_code
_entity_poly.pdbx_strand_id
1 'polypeptide(L)'
;MVAQSNLCWIYLHLRQKGGAGKSDPLFINSKGMTLNRTYFIQIIKEIIESLGLLSDGYNGPSFRIGAATTAAKVNVPDHLIKL
;
A
#
# COMPACT_ATOMS: atom_id res chain seq x y z
N MET A 1 7.15 -8.20 17.30
CA MET A 1 6.26 -7.66 16.24
C MET A 1 5.55 -6.37 16.72
N VAL A 2 6.28 -5.27 17.00
CA VAL A 2 5.71 -4.02 17.57
C VAL A 2 6.21 -2.76 16.83
N ALA A 3 6.61 -2.88 15.56
CA ALA A 3 7.16 -1.74 14.81
C ALA A 3 6.12 -1.01 13.92
N GLN A 4 5.03 -1.67 13.52
CA GLN A 4 4.07 -1.10 12.56
C GLN A 4 3.14 -0.03 13.16
N SER A 5 2.85 -0.10 14.46
CA SER A 5 1.96 0.85 15.15
C SER A 5 2.50 2.28 15.17
N ASN A 6 3.83 2.46 15.10
CA ASN A 6 4.45 3.78 15.18
C ASN A 6 4.43 4.54 13.84
N LEU A 7 4.69 3.86 12.71
CA LEU A 7 4.83 4.51 11.41
C LEU A 7 3.52 5.14 10.89
N CYS A 8 2.40 4.44 11.08
CA CYS A 8 1.10 4.97 10.66
C CYS A 8 0.72 6.22 11.46
N TRP A 9 0.95 6.18 12.78
CA TRP A 9 0.71 7.34 13.64
C TRP A 9 1.64 8.52 13.29
N ILE A 10 2.93 8.27 13.09
CA ILE A 10 3.90 9.30 12.66
C ILE A 10 3.42 9.94 11.35
N TYR A 11 3.05 9.13 10.36
CA TYR A 11 2.58 9.64 9.07
C TYR A 11 1.34 10.53 9.22
N LEU A 12 0.32 10.06 9.94
CA LEU A 12 -0.90 10.81 10.20
C LEU A 12 -0.63 12.11 10.97
N HIS A 13 0.25 12.06 11.97
CA HIS A 13 0.64 13.23 12.76
C HIS A 13 1.36 14.27 11.90
N LEU A 14 2.28 13.85 11.03
CA LEU A 14 2.98 14.74 10.10
C LEU A 14 2.01 15.36 9.08
N ARG A 15 1.06 14.58 8.57
CA ARG A 15 0.00 15.08 7.68
C ARG A 15 -0.85 16.16 8.35
N GLN A 16 -1.28 15.93 9.58
CA GLN A 16 -2.07 16.91 10.34
C GLN A 16 -1.27 18.18 10.66
N LYS A 17 0.00 18.04 11.07
CA LYS A 17 0.89 19.20 11.28
C LYS A 17 1.16 19.98 9.99
N GLY A 18 1.16 19.31 8.85
CA GLY A 18 1.24 19.93 7.52
C GLY A 18 -0.07 20.59 7.05
N GLY A 19 -1.11 20.66 7.89
CA GLY A 19 -2.37 21.31 7.58
C GLY A 19 -3.39 20.43 6.84
N ALA A 20 -3.15 19.12 6.71
CA ALA A 20 -4.10 18.24 6.04
C ALA A 20 -5.40 18.10 6.84
N GLY A 21 -6.53 18.34 6.17
CA GLY A 21 -7.88 18.15 6.67
C GLY A 21 -8.40 16.72 6.44
N LYS A 22 -9.62 16.47 6.96
CA LYS A 22 -10.28 15.15 6.87
C LYS A 22 -10.65 14.72 5.45
N SER A 23 -10.86 15.69 4.56
CA SER A 23 -11.24 15.45 3.16
C SER A 23 -10.03 15.32 2.23
N ASP A 24 -8.81 15.53 2.75
CA ASP A 24 -7.61 15.44 1.93
C ASP A 24 -7.22 13.99 1.66
N PRO A 25 -6.60 13.70 0.51
CA PRO A 25 -6.16 12.35 0.17
C PRO A 25 -5.21 11.79 1.22
N LEU A 26 -5.49 10.59 1.75
CA LEU A 26 -4.68 10.00 2.82
C LEU A 26 -3.22 9.80 2.37
N PHE A 27 -2.99 9.32 1.15
CA PHE A 27 -1.64 9.09 0.62
C PHE A 27 -1.27 10.12 -0.44
N ILE A 28 -0.12 10.75 -0.25
CA ILE A 28 0.48 11.72 -1.17
C ILE A 28 1.92 11.30 -1.51
N ASN A 29 2.41 11.76 -2.65
CA ASN A 29 3.83 11.66 -2.98
C ASN A 29 4.66 12.76 -2.31
N SER A 30 5.98 12.75 -2.50
CA SER A 30 6.90 13.75 -1.96
C SER A 30 6.65 15.18 -2.45
N LYS A 31 5.87 15.35 -3.53
CA LYS A 31 5.46 16.64 -4.09
C LYS A 31 4.09 17.12 -3.55
N GLY A 32 3.49 16.39 -2.62
CA GLY A 32 2.18 16.72 -2.04
C GLY A 32 0.98 16.35 -2.92
N MET A 33 1.19 15.69 -4.06
CA MET A 33 0.10 15.27 -4.94
C MET A 33 -0.46 13.91 -4.52
N THR A 34 -1.75 13.69 -4.76
CA THR A 34 -2.42 12.40 -4.54
C THR A 34 -1.64 11.25 -5.16
N LEU A 35 -1.44 10.19 -4.38
CA LEU A 35 -0.82 8.96 -4.87
C LEU A 35 -1.75 8.29 -5.89
N ASN A 36 -1.41 8.35 -7.17
CA ASN A 36 -2.18 7.68 -8.22
C ASN A 36 -1.71 6.23 -8.43
N ARG A 37 -2.55 5.44 -9.10
CA ARG A 37 -2.29 4.01 -9.38
C ARG A 37 -0.96 3.79 -10.10
N THR A 38 -0.68 4.58 -11.14
CA THR A 38 0.51 4.40 -11.97
C THR A 38 1.78 4.59 -11.15
N TYR A 39 1.84 5.67 -10.37
CA TYR A 39 2.97 5.98 -9.52
C TYR A 39 3.15 4.95 -8.39
N PHE A 40 2.04 4.47 -7.80
CA PHE A 40 2.10 3.39 -6.81
C PHE A 40 2.69 2.10 -7.40
N ILE A 41 2.21 1.66 -8.56
CA ILE A 41 2.74 0.45 -9.21
C ILE A 41 4.20 0.63 -9.60
N GLN A 42 4.58 1.82 -10.09
CA GLN A 42 5.97 2.13 -10.43
C GLN A 42 6.90 1.96 -9.23
N ILE A 43 6.58 2.55 -8.07
CA ILE A 43 7.38 2.42 -6.84
C ILE A 43 7.55 0.95 -6.46
N ILE A 44 6.47 0.17 -6.54
CA ILE A 44 6.53 -1.25 -6.17
C ILE A 44 7.42 -2.04 -7.13
N LYS A 45 7.33 -1.77 -8.44
CA LYS A 45 8.20 -2.42 -9.43
C LYS A 45 9.67 -2.06 -9.20
N GLU A 46 9.98 -0.80 -8.94
CA GLU A 46 11.35 -0.34 -8.62
C GLU A 46 11.90 -1.08 -7.39
N ILE A 47 11.09 -1.26 -6.34
CA ILE A 47 11.50 -2.04 -5.16
C ILE A 47 11.76 -3.51 -5.53
N ILE A 48 10.88 -4.14 -6.31
CA ILE A 48 11.04 -5.54 -6.72
C ILE A 48 12.31 -5.73 -7.56
N GLU A 49 12.57 -4.83 -8.51
CA GLU A 49 13.77 -4.82 -9.34
C GLU A 49 15.03 -4.61 -8.50
N SER A 50 14.97 -3.74 -7.48
CA SER A 50 16.10 -3.52 -6.56
C SER A 50 16.48 -4.77 -5.76
N LEU A 51 15.54 -5.72 -5.62
CA LEU A 51 15.77 -7.02 -4.99
C LEU A 51 16.25 -8.09 -6.00
N GLY A 52 16.47 -7.73 -7.27
CA GLY A 52 16.90 -8.65 -8.33
C GLY A 52 15.78 -9.53 -8.89
N LEU A 53 14.52 -9.16 -8.68
CA LEU A 53 13.34 -9.91 -9.13
C LEU A 53 12.73 -9.28 -10.39
N LEU A 54 12.12 -10.11 -11.25
CA LEU A 54 11.40 -9.63 -12.44
C LEU A 54 10.07 -8.97 -12.03
N SER A 55 9.84 -7.73 -12.46
CA SER A 55 8.69 -6.93 -12.04
C SER A 55 7.46 -7.01 -12.96
N ASP A 56 7.58 -7.64 -14.13
CA ASP A 56 6.55 -7.60 -15.19
C ASP A 56 5.19 -8.17 -14.77
N GLY A 57 5.19 -9.20 -13.93
CA GLY A 57 3.96 -9.81 -13.39
C GLY A 57 3.28 -9.01 -12.29
N TYR A 58 3.97 -8.00 -11.71
CA TYR A 58 3.48 -7.28 -10.55
C TYR A 58 2.65 -6.05 -10.94
N ASN A 59 1.35 -6.15 -10.67
CA ASN A 59 0.35 -5.12 -10.91
C ASN A 59 -0.76 -5.18 -9.86
N GLY A 60 -1.67 -4.19 -9.86
CA GLY A 60 -2.77 -4.11 -8.90
C GLY A 60 -3.58 -5.42 -8.75
N PRO A 61 -4.03 -6.06 -9.85
CA PRO A 61 -4.65 -7.40 -9.79
C PRO A 61 -3.80 -8.46 -9.10
N SER A 62 -2.52 -8.61 -9.45
CA SER A 62 -1.64 -9.62 -8.84
C SER A 62 -1.51 -9.45 -7.32
N PHE A 63 -1.44 -8.20 -6.83
CA PHE A 63 -1.40 -7.92 -5.38
C PHE A 63 -2.71 -8.28 -4.69
N ARG A 64 -3.86 -8.02 -5.34
CA ARG A 64 -5.17 -8.39 -4.80
C ARG A 64 -5.35 -9.91 -4.72
N ILE A 65 -4.93 -10.64 -5.76
CA ILE A 65 -4.92 -12.11 -5.75
C ILE A 65 -4.01 -12.62 -4.63
N GLY A 66 -2.80 -12.05 -4.48
CA GLY A 66 -1.87 -12.41 -3.42
C GLY A 66 -2.44 -12.13 -2.02
N ALA A 67 -3.11 -11.00 -1.83
CA ALA A 67 -3.77 -10.65 -0.57
C ALA A 67 -4.92 -11.62 -0.24
N ALA A 68 -5.79 -11.93 -1.21
CA ALA A 68 -6.86 -12.91 -1.04
C ALA A 68 -6.32 -14.31 -0.72
N THR A 69 -5.28 -14.74 -1.44
CA THR A 69 -4.59 -16.02 -1.18
C THR A 69 -3.98 -16.06 0.21
N THR A 70 -3.38 -14.95 0.66
CA THR A 70 -2.80 -14.84 2.00
C THR A 70 -3.88 -14.86 3.08
N ALA A 71 -5.01 -14.18 2.86
CA ALA A 71 -6.17 -14.21 3.75
C ALA A 71 -6.74 -15.63 3.90
N ALA A 72 -6.89 -16.36 2.79
CA ALA A 72 -7.33 -17.75 2.80
C ALA A 72 -6.35 -18.65 3.58
N LYS A 73 -5.03 -18.45 3.38
CA LYS A 73 -3.98 -19.19 4.12
C LYS A 73 -4.02 -18.98 5.64
N VAL A 74 -4.51 -17.83 6.10
CA VAL A 74 -4.69 -17.55 7.53
C VAL A 74 -6.12 -17.82 8.02
N ASN A 75 -6.89 -18.61 7.26
CA ASN A 75 -8.26 -19.04 7.57
C ASN A 75 -9.25 -17.89 7.76
N VAL A 76 -9.07 -16.77 7.04
CA VAL A 76 -10.16 -15.79 6.91
C VAL A 76 -11.32 -16.50 6.19
N PRO A 77 -12.54 -16.47 6.75
CA PRO A 77 -13.69 -17.13 6.11
C PRO A 77 -13.90 -16.65 4.66
N ASP A 78 -14.10 -17.60 3.74
CA ASP A 78 -14.25 -17.31 2.31
C ASP A 78 -15.31 -16.27 1.99
N HIS A 79 -16.41 -16.23 2.76
CA HIS A 79 -17.48 -15.23 2.58
C HIS A 79 -17.04 -13.78 2.85
N LEU A 80 -15.90 -13.58 3.52
CA LEU A 80 -15.26 -12.28 3.73
C LEU A 80 -14.22 -11.95 2.66
N ILE A 81 -13.71 -12.95 1.94
CA ILE A 81 -12.76 -12.78 0.83
C ILE A 81 -13.55 -12.58 -0.46
N LYS A 82 -13.86 -11.31 -0.75
CA LYS A 82 -14.48 -10.93 -2.04
C LYS A 82 -13.38 -10.57 -3.03
N LEU A 83 -13.32 -11.33 -4.13
CA LEU A 83 -12.44 -11.07 -5.26
C LEU A 83 -12.99 -9.94 -6.16
#